data_AF-A0A0A7GGL0-F1
#
_entry.id   AF-A0A0A7GGL0-F1
#
_cell.length_a   1.000
_cell.length_b   1.000
_cell.length_c   1.000
_cell.angle_alpha   90.00
_cell.angle_beta   90.00
_cell.angle_gamma   90.00
#
_symmetry.space_group_name_H-M   'P 1'
#
loop_
_entity.id
_entity.type
_entity.pdbx_description
1 polymer ?
#
loop_
_entity_poly.entity_id
_entity_poly.type
_entity_poly.pdbx_seq_one_letter_code
_entity_poly.pdbx_strand_id
1 'polypeptide(L)'
;MDLLELLRMAKSFDGSPAELQSELRRLSENVVSVGDDLSFVVRFENELNIHEGLMNEFGGRKKRLYPFRNAWFFDKGYIAWDGRFMRVSRDIDEKILEKILASLNAKSRS
;
A
#
# COMPACT_ATOMS: atom_id res chain seq x y z
N MET A 1 -12.91 2.00 2.44
CA MET A 1 -11.70 2.66 1.91
C MET A 1 -11.38 2.04 0.56
N ASP A 2 -11.33 2.83 -0.51
CA ASP A 2 -10.86 2.36 -1.81
C ASP A 2 -9.36 2.68 -1.97
N LEU A 3 -8.51 1.68 -1.78
CA LEU A 3 -7.06 1.86 -1.87
C LEU A 3 -6.56 2.05 -3.31
N LEU A 4 -7.33 1.59 -4.31
CA LEU A 4 -7.00 1.79 -5.72
C LEU A 4 -7.25 3.25 -6.12
N GLU A 5 -8.30 3.87 -5.59
CA GLU A 5 -8.54 5.31 -5.77
C GLU A 5 -7.39 6.15 -5.21
N LEU A 6 -6.94 5.84 -3.98
CA LEU A 6 -5.78 6.51 -3.37
C LEU A 6 -4.51 6.33 -4.22
N LEU A 7 -4.28 5.12 -4.75
CA LEU A 7 -3.13 4.87 -5.63
C LEU A 7 -3.21 5.69 -6.92
N ARG A 8 -4.37 5.73 -7.58
CA ARG A 8 -4.57 6.49 -8.83
C ARG A 8 -4.30 7.98 -8.61
N MET A 9 -4.79 8.53 -7.51
CA MET A 9 -4.48 9.92 -7.12
C MET A 9 -2.98 10.11 -6.92
N ALA A 10 -2.32 9.28 -6.11
CA ALA A 10 -0.87 9.38 -5.86
C ALA A 10 -0.02 9.25 -7.13
N LYS A 11 -0.46 8.45 -8.11
CA LYS A 11 0.21 8.29 -9.42
C LYS A 11 0.13 9.53 -10.28
N SER A 12 -1.04 10.18 -10.34
CA SER A 12 -1.25 11.38 -11.16
C SER A 12 -0.86 12.67 -10.45
N PHE A 13 -0.52 12.60 -9.16
CA PHE A 13 -0.24 13.77 -8.36
C PHE A 13 1.11 14.39 -8.72
N ASP A 14 1.09 15.68 -8.99
CA ASP A 14 2.26 16.52 -9.20
C ASP A 14 2.26 17.61 -8.13
N GLY A 15 3.16 17.48 -7.16
CA GLY A 15 3.20 18.36 -6.00
C GLY A 15 3.99 17.75 -4.83
N SER A 16 3.89 18.40 -3.68
CA SER A 16 4.60 18.01 -2.47
C SER A 16 3.91 16.87 -1.70
N PRO A 17 4.65 16.12 -0.85
CA PRO A 17 4.06 15.11 0.04
C PRO A 17 2.97 15.65 0.96
N ALA A 18 3.09 16.90 1.43
CA ALA A 18 2.12 17.52 2.32
C ALA A 18 0.78 17.81 1.63
N GLU A 19 0.84 18.25 0.37
CA GLU A 19 -0.35 18.45 -0.45
C GLU A 19 -1.01 17.10 -0.77
N LEU A 20 -0.23 16.11 -1.20
CA LEU A 20 -0.76 14.76 -1.44
C LEU A 20 -1.40 14.17 -0.19
N GLN A 21 -0.79 14.33 0.99
CA GLN A 21 -1.38 13.88 2.25
C GLN A 21 -2.73 14.54 2.52
N SER A 22 -2.86 15.83 2.21
CA SER A 22 -4.11 16.57 2.38
C SER A 22 -5.19 16.04 1.44
N GLU A 23 -4.86 15.81 0.17
CA GLU A 23 -5.80 15.27 -0.82
C GLU A 23 -6.22 13.83 -0.49
N LEU A 24 -5.27 12.94 -0.18
CA LEU A 24 -5.56 11.55 0.18
C LEU A 24 -6.43 11.47 1.45
N ARG A 25 -6.21 12.35 2.45
CA ARG A 25 -7.03 12.39 3.67
C ARG A 25 -8.45 12.89 3.43
N ARG A 26 -8.70 13.68 2.38
CA ARG A 26 -10.08 14.04 1.97
C ARG A 26 -10.83 12.82 1.45
N LEU A 27 -10.14 11.90 0.76
CA LEU A 27 -10.72 10.65 0.28
C LEU A 27 -10.86 9.60 1.39
N SER A 28 -9.90 9.54 2.32
CA SER A 28 -9.95 8.60 3.44
C SER A 28 -9.20 9.08 4.68
N GLU A 29 -9.93 9.17 5.79
CA GLU A 29 -9.35 9.45 7.11
C GLU A 29 -8.34 8.40 7.61
N ASN A 30 -8.32 7.22 6.99
CA ASN A 30 -7.39 6.14 7.31
C ASN A 30 -5.97 6.36 6.76
N VAL A 31 -5.75 7.42 5.99
CA VAL A 31 -4.41 7.80 5.51
C VAL A 31 -3.61 8.42 6.65
N VAL A 32 -2.59 7.68 7.07
CA VAL A 32 -1.74 8.01 8.22
C VAL A 32 -0.67 9.03 7.84
N SER A 33 0.08 8.76 6.78
CA SER A 33 1.19 9.60 6.34
C SER A 33 1.50 9.44 4.85
N VAL A 34 2.18 10.43 4.28
CA VAL A 34 2.80 10.38 2.95
C VAL A 34 4.30 10.60 3.10
N GLY A 35 5.10 9.78 2.42
CA GLY A 35 6.56 9.90 2.38
C GLY A 35 7.04 10.82 1.26
N ASP A 36 8.33 11.19 1.30
CA ASP A 36 8.95 12.04 0.28
C ASP A 36 8.93 11.43 -1.13
N ASP A 37 8.88 10.10 -1.21
CA ASP A 37 8.69 9.33 -2.44
C ASP A 37 7.22 9.26 -2.92
N LEU A 38 6.34 10.05 -2.30
CA LEU A 38 4.88 10.08 -2.49
C LEU A 38 4.20 8.72 -2.29
N SER A 39 4.90 7.77 -1.66
CA SER A 39 4.25 6.59 -1.09
C SER A 39 3.41 7.00 0.11
N PHE A 40 2.37 6.24 0.41
CA PHE A 40 1.43 6.60 1.46
C PHE A 40 1.13 5.42 2.36
N VAL A 41 0.88 5.70 3.63
CA VAL A 41 0.55 4.72 4.66
C VAL A 41 -0.93 4.81 4.97
N VAL A 42 -1.62 3.68 4.91
CA VAL A 42 -3.01 3.54 5.35
C VAL A 42 -3.12 2.63 6.57
N ARG A 43 -4.10 2.91 7.43
CA ARG A 43 -4.47 2.06 8.56
C ARG A 43 -5.71 1.24 8.22
N PHE A 44 -5.61 -0.07 8.38
CA PHE A 44 -6.72 -1.00 8.28
C PHE A 44 -7.39 -1.20 9.65
N GLU A 45 -8.66 -1.61 9.63
CA GLU A 45 -9.40 -1.92 10.88
C GLU A 45 -8.80 -3.13 11.61
N ASN A 46 -8.38 -4.14 10.84
CA ASN A 46 -7.81 -5.40 11.32
C ASN A 46 -6.33 -5.54 10.94
N GLU A 47 -5.65 -6.49 11.59
CA GLU A 47 -4.27 -6.81 11.22
C GLU A 47 -4.17 -7.39 9.81
N LEU A 48 -3.13 -6.98 9.10
CA LEU A 48 -2.85 -7.40 7.75
C LEU A 48 -2.12 -8.75 7.78
N ASN A 49 -2.80 -9.78 7.29
CA ASN A 49 -2.22 -11.12 7.14
C ASN A 49 -2.10 -11.50 5.66
N ILE A 50 -1.09 -10.91 5.00
CA ILE A 50 -0.73 -11.20 3.61
C ILE A 50 0.24 -12.38 3.57
N HIS A 51 -0.10 -13.44 2.83
CA HIS A 51 0.79 -14.58 2.67
C HIS A 51 2.01 -14.22 1.80
N GLU A 52 3.20 -14.46 2.34
CA GLU A 52 4.47 -14.23 1.63
C GLU A 52 4.60 -15.04 0.33
N GLY A 53 4.03 -16.25 0.28
CA GLY A 53 4.00 -17.08 -0.94
C GLY A 53 3.34 -16.36 -2.13
N LEU A 54 2.21 -15.67 -1.88
CA LEU A 54 1.51 -14.89 -2.90
C LEU A 54 2.38 -13.73 -3.42
N MET A 55 3.15 -13.09 -2.54
CA MET A 55 4.02 -11.99 -2.98
C MET A 55 5.09 -12.47 -3.95
N ASN A 56 5.64 -13.67 -3.72
CA ASN A 56 6.60 -14.28 -4.63
C ASN A 56 5.94 -14.68 -5.96
N GLU A 57 4.73 -15.26 -5.92
CA GLU A 57 3.94 -15.58 -7.13
C GLU A 57 3.62 -14.34 -7.97
N PHE A 58 3.49 -13.18 -7.32
CA PHE A 58 3.28 -11.89 -7.99
C PHE A 58 4.59 -11.25 -8.50
N GLY A 59 5.73 -11.96 -8.41
CA GLY A 59 7.04 -11.47 -8.84
C GLY A 59 7.74 -10.56 -7.82
N GLY A 60 7.21 -10.46 -6.61
CA GLY A 60 7.77 -9.65 -5.54
C GLY A 60 9.04 -10.24 -4.95
N ARG A 61 9.96 -9.37 -4.54
CA ARG A 61 11.17 -9.73 -3.79
C ARG A 61 11.13 -9.10 -2.41
N LYS A 62 11.25 -9.92 -1.38
CA LYS A 62 11.32 -9.45 0.00
C LYS A 62 12.59 -8.63 0.21
N LYS A 63 12.45 -7.43 0.78
CA LYS A 63 13.57 -6.56 1.19
C LYS A 63 13.27 -5.95 2.56
N ARG A 64 14.27 -5.33 3.16
CA ARG A 64 14.09 -4.57 4.41
C ARG A 64 13.65 -3.15 4.08
N LEU A 65 12.66 -2.64 4.81
CA LEU A 65 12.24 -1.24 4.75
C LEU A 65 11.79 -0.80 6.15
N TYR A 66 12.66 -0.13 6.91
CA TYR A 66 12.29 0.38 8.23
C TYR A 66 11.18 1.45 8.11
N PRO A 67 10.18 1.49 9.02
CA PRO A 67 9.98 0.64 10.20
C PRO A 67 9.17 -0.65 9.95
N PHE A 68 8.85 -0.99 8.69
CA PHE A 68 7.98 -2.12 8.36
C PHE A 68 8.71 -3.46 8.45
N ARG A 69 8.09 -4.42 9.15
CA ARG A 69 8.60 -5.80 9.29
C ARG A 69 8.52 -6.59 7.98
N ASN A 70 7.51 -6.30 7.15
CA ASN A 70 7.33 -6.94 5.86
C ASN A 70 7.41 -5.89 4.75
N ALA A 71 8.29 -6.08 3.78
CA ALA A 71 8.35 -5.23 2.60
C ALA A 71 8.70 -6.04 1.35
N TRP A 72 7.94 -5.82 0.29
CA TRP A 72 8.01 -6.57 -0.96
C TRP A 72 8.06 -5.59 -2.11
N PHE A 73 9.11 -5.71 -2.91
CA PHE A 73 9.39 -4.86 -4.05
C PHE A 73 9.09 -5.63 -5.33
N PHE A 74 8.40 -4.99 -6.27
CA PHE A 74 8.06 -5.55 -7.57
C PHE A 74 8.88 -4.84 -8.66
N ASP A 75 8.59 -5.14 -9.93
CA ASP A 75 9.21 -4.45 -11.07
C ASP A 75 9.01 -2.92 -11.00
N LYS A 76 7.85 -2.49 -10.50
CA LYS A 76 7.55 -1.10 -10.17
C LYS A 76 6.97 -1.00 -8.77
N GLY A 77 7.52 -0.08 -7.99
CA GLY A 77 7.08 0.19 -6.62
C GLY A 77 7.23 -0.99 -5.65
N TYR A 78 6.56 -0.85 -4.52
CA TYR A 78 6.60 -1.79 -3.41
C TYR A 78 5.33 -1.69 -2.58
N ILE A 79 5.07 -2.73 -1.79
CA ILE A 79 4.25 -2.63 -0.58
C ILE A 79 5.09 -2.96 0.64
N ALA A 80 4.71 -2.37 1.77
CA ALA A 80 5.24 -2.78 3.06
C ALA A 80 4.12 -2.76 4.11
N TRP A 81 4.19 -3.63 5.11
CA TRP A 81 3.19 -3.65 6.17
C TRP A 81 3.74 -4.13 7.51
N ASP A 82 3.11 -3.64 8.58
CA ASP A 82 3.32 -4.06 9.96
C ASP A 82 2.02 -3.84 10.75
N GLY A 83 1.54 -4.91 11.40
CA GLY A 83 0.24 -4.91 12.09
C GLY A 83 -0.89 -4.48 11.17
N ARG A 84 -1.49 -3.32 11.44
CA ARG A 84 -2.63 -2.77 10.67
C ARG A 84 -2.23 -1.71 9.66
N PHE A 85 -0.93 -1.42 9.51
CA PHE A 85 -0.44 -0.34 8.66
C PHE A 85 0.14 -0.91 7.37
N MET A 86 -0.26 -0.35 6.23
CA MET A 86 0.30 -0.67 4.92
C MET A 86 0.85 0.58 4.28
N ARG A 87 2.11 0.55 3.86
CA ARG A 87 2.72 1.53 2.97
C ARG A 87 2.62 1.04 1.53
N VAL A 88 2.16 1.92 0.65
CA VAL A 88 1.99 1.65 -0.78
C VAL A 88 2.83 2.67 -1.55
N SER A 89 3.77 2.18 -2.37
CA SER A 89 4.48 3.04 -3.32
C SER A 89 3.52 3.55 -4.39
N ARG A 90 3.63 4.83 -4.75
CA ARG A 90 2.86 5.39 -5.87
C ARG A 90 3.10 4.65 -7.19
N ASP A 91 4.29 4.06 -7.36
CA ASP A 91 4.70 3.45 -8.62
C ASP A 91 4.25 1.99 -8.75
N ILE A 92 3.61 1.40 -7.73
CA ILE A 92 3.19 0.00 -7.80
C ILE A 92 2.19 -0.21 -8.95
N ASP A 93 2.30 -1.35 -9.64
CA ASP A 93 1.31 -1.75 -10.62
C ASP A 93 -0.07 -1.93 -9.94
N GLU A 94 -1.09 -1.30 -10.51
CA GLU A 94 -2.45 -1.33 -9.96
C GLU A 94 -3.01 -2.76 -9.91
N LYS A 95 -2.70 -3.61 -10.90
CA LYS A 95 -3.12 -5.02 -10.93
C LYS A 95 -2.46 -5.84 -9.84
N ILE A 96 -1.22 -5.50 -9.45
CA ILE A 96 -0.54 -6.15 -8.33
C ILE A 96 -1.21 -5.75 -7.03
N LEU A 97 -1.49 -4.46 -6.84
CA LEU A 97 -2.21 -3.98 -5.66
C LEU A 97 -3.61 -4.60 -5.54
N GLU A 98 -4.35 -4.68 -6.65
CA GLU A 98 -5.68 -5.32 -6.70
C GLU A 98 -5.62 -6.79 -6.27
N LYS A 99 -4.66 -7.58 -6.77
CA LYS A 99 -4.45 -8.97 -6.35
C LYS A 99 -4.14 -9.09 -4.86
N ILE A 100 -3.30 -8.20 -4.33
CA ILE A 100 -2.96 -8.16 -2.91
C ILE A 100 -4.22 -7.87 -2.08
N LEU A 101 -5.02 -6.88 -2.46
CA LEU A 101 -6.25 -6.52 -1.76
C LEU A 101 -7.31 -7.64 -1.82
N ALA A 102 -7.45 -8.30 -2.95
CA ALA A 102 -8.34 -9.45 -3.09
C ALA A 102 -7.97 -10.58 -2.10
N SER A 103 -6.67 -10.81 -1.86
CA SER A 103 -6.20 -11.81 -0.90
C SER A 103 -6.54 -11.46 0.57
N LEU A 104 -6.65 -10.17 0.89
CA LEU A 104 -7.04 -9.71 2.23
C LEU A 104 -8.53 -9.97 2.49
N ASN A 105 -9.38 -9.64 1.52
CA ASN A 105 -10.83 -9.84 1.62
C ASN A 105 -11.23 -11.32 1.67
N ALA A 106 -10.46 -12.20 1.02
CA ALA A 106 -10.70 -13.64 1.03
C ALA A 106 -10.61 -14.26 2.45
N LYS A 107 -9.75 -13.71 3.31
CA LYS A 107 -9.59 -14.16 4.71
C LYS A 107 -10.65 -13.62 5.67
N SER A 108 -11.41 -12.60 5.29
CA SER A 108 -12.49 -12.05 6.14
C SER A 108 -13.77 -12.89 6.12
N ARG A 109 -13.82 -13.95 5.30
CA ARG A 109 -14.98 -14.83 5.12
C ARG A 109 -14.77 -16.27 5.60
N SER A 110 -13.62 -16.55 6.22
CA SER A 110 -13.26 -17.85 6.80
C SER A 110 -13.34 -17.82 8.31
#